data_AF-A0A973M0N4-F1
#
_entry.id   AF-A0A973M0N4-F1
#
_cell.length_a   1.000
_cell.length_b   1.000
_cell.length_c   1.000
_cell.angle_alpha   90.00
_cell.angle_beta   90.00
_cell.angle_gamma   90.00
#
_symmetry.space_group_name_H-M   'P 1'
#
loop_
_entity.id
_entity.type
_entity.pdbx_description
1 polymer ?
#
loop_
_entity_poly.entity_id
_entity_poly.type
_entity_poly.pdbx_seq_one_letter_code
_entity_poly.pdbx_strand_id
1 'polypeptide(L)'
;RTAFLSAKRVRDAYLGYATQQFRRLENRGPDARTAKHARHLKRLCHQGLELYTTGNLTIRVENPAEYVEFGERVKADPTAARPLLAHYESAFAESRPALPEQPDETAVDAWLRRVRGHFYAAAGV
;
A
#
# COMPACT_ATOMS: atom_id res chain seq x y z
N ARG A 1 1.36 -4.36 17.56
CA ARG A 1 1.06 -4.01 16.14
C ARG A 1 1.05 -2.50 15.93
N THR A 2 0.33 -1.74 16.76
CA THR A 2 0.26 -0.27 16.71
C THR A 2 1.61 0.45 16.77
N ALA A 3 2.63 -0.13 17.41
CA ALA A 3 3.97 0.44 17.49
C ALA A 3 4.69 0.59 16.13
N PHE A 4 4.37 -0.22 15.12
CA PHE A 4 5.10 -0.23 13.85
C PHE A 4 4.50 0.69 12.78
N LEU A 5 3.19 0.87 12.81
CA LEU A 5 2.46 1.57 11.76
C LEU A 5 2.41 3.06 12.07
N SER A 6 2.54 3.88 11.04
CA SER A 6 2.26 5.31 11.14
C SER A 6 1.52 5.81 9.91
N ALA A 7 0.68 6.82 10.11
CA ALA A 7 -0.14 7.44 9.08
C ALA A 7 0.71 7.89 7.89
N LYS A 8 1.81 8.62 8.17
CA LYS A 8 2.76 9.08 7.16
C LYS A 8 3.37 7.92 6.37
N ARG A 9 3.91 6.91 7.06
CA ARG A 9 4.59 5.78 6.38
C ARG A 9 3.61 4.94 5.57
N VAL A 10 2.38 4.75 6.04
CA VAL A 10 1.33 4.05 5.28
C VAL A 10 0.96 4.83 4.02
N ARG A 11 0.73 6.14 4.12
CA ARG A 11 0.43 6.97 2.94
C ARG A 11 1.57 6.89 1.90
N ASP A 12 2.81 7.05 2.35
CA ASP A 12 3.99 7.05 1.46
C ASP A 12 4.18 5.67 0.80
N ALA A 13 4.05 4.57 1.56
CA ALA A 13 4.28 3.21 1.07
C ALA A 13 3.18 2.69 0.12
N TYR A 14 1.93 3.08 0.33
CA TYR A 14 0.81 2.61 -0.49
C TYR A 14 0.46 3.60 -1.61
N LEU A 15 0.03 4.81 -1.26
CA LEU A 15 -0.38 5.82 -2.25
C LEU A 15 0.84 6.34 -3.01
N GLY A 16 1.92 6.70 -2.32
CA GLY A 16 3.14 7.19 -2.96
C GLY A 16 3.74 6.19 -3.94
N TYR A 17 3.75 4.90 -3.59
CA TYR A 17 4.20 3.84 -4.50
C TYR A 17 3.24 3.65 -5.68
N ALA A 18 1.92 3.66 -5.46
CA ALA A 18 0.92 3.56 -6.52
C ALA A 18 1.06 4.70 -7.55
N THR A 19 1.20 5.95 -7.10
CA THR A 19 1.42 7.11 -7.98
C THR A 19 2.73 6.99 -8.77
N GLN A 20 3.81 6.47 -8.16
CA GLN A 20 5.06 6.21 -8.89
C GLN A 20 4.91 5.13 -9.96
N GLN A 21 4.20 4.03 -9.66
CA GLN A 21 3.95 2.97 -10.64
C GLN A 21 3.12 3.48 -11.83
N PHE A 22 2.12 4.32 -11.55
CA PHE A 22 1.29 4.92 -12.59
C PHE A 22 2.07 5.84 -13.53
N ARG A 23 2.90 6.75 -12.99
CA ARG A 23 3.76 7.62 -13.83
C ARG A 23 4.65 6.80 -14.77
N ARG A 24 5.17 5.67 -14.29
CA ARG A 24 5.97 4.75 -15.14
C ARG A 24 5.13 4.08 -16.22
N LEU A 25 3.89 3.72 -15.90
CA LEU A 25 2.95 3.12 -16.83
C LEU A 25 2.59 4.08 -17.96
N GLU A 26 2.26 5.33 -17.63
CA GLU A 26 1.94 6.36 -18.63
C GLU A 26 3.11 6.64 -19.57
N ASN A 27 4.33 6.71 -19.03
CA ASN A 27 5.51 7.08 -19.81
C ASN A 27 6.01 5.98 -20.75
N ARG A 28 5.70 4.70 -20.48
CA ARG A 28 6.26 3.55 -21.23
C ARG A 28 5.28 2.95 -22.24
N GLY A 29 4.00 3.31 -22.17
CA GLY A 29 2.94 2.67 -22.93
C GLY A 29 2.59 1.27 -22.40
N PRO A 30 1.46 0.68 -22.85
CA PRO A 30 0.99 -0.61 -22.36
C PRO A 30 1.86 -1.77 -22.87
N ASP A 31 2.07 -2.75 -22.00
CA ASP A 31 2.77 -4.01 -22.28
C ASP A 31 1.96 -5.23 -21.79
N ALA A 32 2.49 -6.44 -21.99
CA ALA A 32 1.85 -7.68 -21.57
C ALA A 32 1.61 -7.77 -20.04
N ARG A 33 2.31 -6.98 -19.23
CA ARG A 33 2.20 -6.98 -17.77
C ARG A 33 1.27 -5.89 -17.24
N THR A 34 0.85 -4.96 -18.09
CA THR A 34 0.10 -3.76 -17.69
C THR A 34 -1.19 -4.09 -16.93
N ALA A 35 -1.99 -5.06 -17.38
CA ALA A 35 -3.20 -5.46 -16.67
C ALA A 35 -2.93 -5.99 -15.25
N LYS A 36 -1.80 -6.69 -15.04
CA LYS A 36 -1.37 -7.15 -13.71
C LYS A 36 -0.92 -5.96 -12.85
N HIS A 37 -0.14 -5.04 -13.42
CA HIS A 37 0.32 -3.85 -12.71
C HIS A 37 -0.84 -2.95 -12.29
N ALA A 38 -1.82 -2.75 -13.16
CA ALA A 38 -3.04 -2.00 -12.88
C ALA A 38 -3.85 -2.65 -11.73
N ARG A 39 -4.03 -3.97 -11.74
CA ARG A 39 -4.65 -4.70 -10.62
C ARG A 39 -3.96 -4.44 -9.30
N HIS A 40 -2.62 -4.51 -9.30
CA HIS A 40 -1.83 -4.27 -8.10
C HIS A 40 -1.93 -2.81 -7.63
N LEU A 41 -1.87 -1.85 -8.55
CA LEU A 41 -2.07 -0.42 -8.26
C LEU A 41 -3.40 -0.19 -7.55
N LYS A 42 -4.51 -0.71 -8.12
CA LYS A 42 -5.83 -0.58 -7.49
C LYS A 42 -5.86 -1.21 -6.10
N ARG A 43 -5.18 -2.35 -5.91
CA ARG A 43 -5.11 -3.01 -4.61
C ARG A 43 -4.35 -2.19 -3.58
N LEU A 44 -3.22 -1.59 -3.97
CA LEU A 44 -2.44 -0.70 -3.09
C LEU A 44 -3.27 0.50 -2.63
N CYS A 45 -4.00 1.14 -3.55
CA CYS A 45 -4.84 2.27 -3.20
C CYS A 45 -5.92 1.90 -2.18
N HIS A 46 -6.68 0.84 -2.47
CA HIS A 46 -7.74 0.35 -1.57
C HIS A 46 -7.19 -0.02 -0.19
N GLN A 47 -6.18 -0.89 -0.15
CA GLN A 47 -5.61 -1.35 1.12
C GLN A 47 -4.92 -0.24 1.90
N GLY A 48 -4.26 0.68 1.20
CA GLY A 48 -3.63 1.84 1.82
C GLY A 48 -4.64 2.71 2.54
N LEU A 49 -5.76 3.03 1.89
CA LEU A 49 -6.80 3.87 2.49
C LEU A 49 -7.51 3.17 3.65
N GLU A 50 -7.83 1.88 3.51
CA GLU A 50 -8.39 1.06 4.60
C GLU A 50 -7.45 1.07 5.82
N LEU A 51 -6.17 0.77 5.62
CA LEU A 51 -5.18 0.73 6.69
C LEU A 51 -4.99 2.11 7.33
N TYR A 52 -4.97 3.17 6.53
CA TYR A 52 -4.85 4.54 7.00
C TYR A 52 -6.02 4.96 7.89
N THR A 53 -7.25 4.66 7.47
CA THR A 53 -8.48 5.13 8.13
C THR A 53 -8.96 4.24 9.25
N THR A 54 -8.57 2.96 9.27
CA THR A 54 -9.09 1.99 10.26
C THR A 54 -8.00 1.32 11.10
N GLY A 55 -6.74 1.36 10.64
CA GLY A 55 -5.66 0.56 11.24
C GLY A 55 -5.71 -0.93 10.92
N ASN A 56 -6.66 -1.38 10.09
CA ASN A 56 -6.82 -2.77 9.68
C ASN A 56 -6.46 -2.97 8.20
N LEU A 57 -6.00 -4.16 7.86
CA LEU A 57 -5.61 -4.52 6.49
C LEU A 57 -6.34 -5.78 6.07
N THR A 58 -7.32 -5.65 5.17
CA THR A 58 -8.06 -6.79 4.64
C THR A 58 -7.25 -7.51 3.55
N ILE A 59 -6.95 -8.78 3.81
CA ILE A 59 -6.14 -9.63 2.91
C ILE A 59 -7.00 -10.31 1.84
N ARG A 60 -8.23 -10.71 2.17
CA ARG A 60 -9.14 -11.33 1.21
C ARG A 60 -9.64 -10.28 0.21
N VAL A 61 -9.67 -10.63 -1.08
CA VAL A 61 -10.30 -9.80 -2.11
C VAL A 61 -11.73 -10.26 -2.26
N GLU A 62 -12.70 -9.44 -1.86
CA GLU A 62 -14.12 -9.81 -1.92
C GLU A 62 -14.66 -9.79 -3.36
N ASN A 63 -14.24 -8.82 -4.17
CA ASN A 63 -14.65 -8.70 -5.57
C ASN A 63 -13.44 -8.75 -6.54
N PRO A 64 -12.87 -9.94 -6.82
CA PRO A 64 -11.73 -10.06 -7.73
C PRO A 64 -12.00 -9.59 -9.16
N ALA A 65 -13.25 -9.72 -9.63
CA ALA A 65 -13.65 -9.37 -11.00
C ALA A 65 -13.42 -7.87 -11.28
N GLU A 66 -13.79 -7.01 -10.33
CA GLU A 66 -13.58 -5.56 -10.45
C GLU A 66 -12.10 -5.17 -10.65
N TYR A 67 -11.16 -5.92 -10.07
CA TYR A 67 -9.74 -5.69 -10.29
C TYR A 67 -9.33 -6.13 -11.70
N VAL A 68 -9.79 -7.30 -12.14
CA VAL A 68 -9.52 -7.81 -13.49
C VAL A 68 -10.03 -6.84 -14.57
N GLU A 69 -11.27 -6.40 -14.45
CA GLU A 69 -11.87 -5.43 -15.38
C GLU A 69 -11.12 -4.09 -15.39
N PHE A 70 -10.72 -3.60 -14.22
CA PHE A 70 -9.86 -2.41 -14.14
C PHE A 70 -8.53 -2.64 -14.87
N GLY A 71 -7.92 -3.81 -14.69
CA GLY A 71 -6.69 -4.18 -15.37
C GLY A 71 -6.79 -4.18 -16.89
N GLU A 72 -7.86 -4.76 -17.44
CA GLU A 72 -8.07 -4.78 -18.89
C GLU A 72 -8.36 -3.39 -19.46
N ARG A 73 -9.13 -2.54 -18.75
CA ARG A 73 -9.33 -1.14 -19.16
C ARG A 73 -8.02 -0.37 -19.23
N VAL A 74 -7.17 -0.49 -18.21
CA VAL A 74 -5.88 0.20 -18.15
C VAL A 74 -4.88 -0.34 -19.19
N LYS A 75 -4.97 -1.62 -19.54
CA LYS A 75 -4.18 -2.20 -20.63
C LYS A 75 -4.59 -1.63 -21.99
N ALA A 76 -5.87 -1.39 -22.21
CA ALA A 76 -6.36 -0.75 -23.43
C ALA A 76 -5.99 0.74 -23.49
N ASP A 77 -6.10 1.43 -22.36
CA ASP A 77 -5.75 2.85 -22.21
C ASP A 77 -5.15 3.11 -20.82
N PRO A 78 -3.83 3.34 -20.70
CA PRO A 78 -3.19 3.64 -19.43
C PRO A 78 -3.82 4.82 -18.67
N THR A 79 -4.37 5.81 -19.38
CA THR A 79 -4.96 7.00 -18.75
C THR A 79 -6.24 6.70 -17.97
N ALA A 80 -6.87 5.54 -18.22
CA ALA A 80 -8.04 5.06 -17.46
C ALA A 80 -7.76 4.85 -15.96
N ALA A 81 -6.48 4.80 -15.53
CA ALA A 81 -6.13 4.77 -14.11
C ALA A 81 -6.11 6.15 -13.42
N ARG A 82 -6.10 7.26 -14.16
CA ARG A 82 -6.06 8.63 -13.59
C ARG A 82 -7.20 8.91 -12.62
N PRO A 83 -8.48 8.64 -12.97
CA PRO A 83 -9.59 8.97 -12.07
C PRO A 83 -9.52 8.17 -10.77
N LEU A 84 -9.04 6.92 -10.83
CA LEU A 84 -8.83 6.10 -9.63
C LEU A 84 -7.80 6.74 -8.71
N LEU A 85 -6.63 7.12 -9.23
CA LEU A 85 -5.61 7.75 -8.40
C LEU A 85 -6.06 9.08 -7.82
N ALA A 86 -6.68 9.95 -8.63
CA ALA A 86 -7.22 11.21 -8.15
C ALA A 86 -8.22 11.00 -6.99
N HIS A 87 -9.12 10.02 -7.13
CA HIS A 87 -10.06 9.65 -6.06
C HIS A 87 -9.32 9.28 -4.75
N TYR A 88 -8.31 8.41 -4.82
CA TYR A 88 -7.57 8.02 -3.62
C TYR A 88 -6.67 9.14 -3.08
N GLU A 89 -6.09 9.99 -3.92
CA GLU A 89 -5.34 11.17 -3.49
C GLU A 89 -6.21 12.11 -2.66
N SER A 90 -7.43 12.42 -3.15
CA SER A 90 -8.44 13.19 -2.41
C SER A 90 -8.87 12.47 -1.14
N ALA A 91 -9.22 11.19 -1.20
CA ALA A 91 -9.67 10.43 -0.04
C ALA A 91 -8.61 10.42 1.09
N PHE A 92 -7.33 10.25 0.76
CA PHE A 92 -6.24 10.35 1.74
C PHE A 92 -6.06 11.77 2.29
N ALA A 93 -6.34 12.81 1.51
CA ALA A 93 -6.22 14.20 1.96
C ALA A 93 -7.36 14.62 2.89
N GLU A 94 -8.57 14.08 2.67
CA GLU A 94 -9.79 14.42 3.41
C GLU A 94 -10.00 13.52 4.64
N SER A 95 -9.38 12.34 4.66
CA SER A 95 -9.55 11.38 5.75
C SER A 95 -8.71 11.69 6.96
N ARG A 96 -9.27 11.43 8.14
CA ARG A 96 -8.51 11.39 9.40
C ARG A 96 -7.86 10.01 9.57
N PRO A 97 -6.55 9.92 9.89
CA PRO A 97 -5.91 8.64 10.15
C PRO A 97 -6.37 8.03 11.48
N ALA A 98 -6.49 6.70 11.52
CA ALA A 98 -6.59 5.92 12.76
C ALA A 98 -5.21 5.55 13.35
N LEU A 99 -4.15 5.85 12.61
CA LEU A 99 -2.76 5.54 12.96
C LEU A 99 -2.07 6.77 13.57
N PRO A 100 -1.05 6.57 14.44
CA PRO A 100 -0.23 7.68 14.92
C PRO A 100 0.60 8.30 13.79
N GLU A 101 1.05 9.54 13.97
CA GLU A 101 1.90 10.23 12.97
C GLU A 101 3.26 9.54 12.78
N GLN A 102 3.84 9.04 13.87
CA GLN A 102 5.12 8.34 13.89
C GLN A 102 4.97 6.96 14.54
N PRO A 103 5.80 5.98 14.13
CA PRO A 103 5.88 4.71 14.85
C PRO A 103 6.46 4.92 16.25
N ASP A 104 6.17 3.99 17.15
CA ASP A 104 6.81 3.91 18.46
C ASP A 104 8.17 3.22 18.31
N GLU A 105 9.18 4.00 17.91
CA GLU A 105 10.53 3.49 17.64
C GLU A 105 11.16 2.85 18.87
N THR A 106 10.89 3.36 20.07
CA THR A 106 11.41 2.79 21.32
C THR A 106 10.87 1.39 21.55
N ALA A 107 9.55 1.20 21.42
CA ALA A 107 8.94 -0.12 21.58
C ALA A 107 9.39 -1.09 20.48
N VAL A 108 9.52 -0.61 19.24
CA VAL A 108 9.99 -1.41 18.10
C VAL A 108 11.44 -1.85 18.28
N ASP A 109 12.36 -0.94 18.63
CA ASP A 109 13.78 -1.26 18.83
C ASP A 109 13.96 -2.24 19.99
N ALA A 110 13.28 -2.00 21.12
CA ALA A 110 13.31 -2.91 22.26
C ALA A 110 12.81 -4.31 21.88
N TRP A 111 11.76 -4.41 21.07
CA TRP A 111 11.28 -5.70 20.56
C TRP A 111 12.29 -6.37 19.63
N LEU A 112 12.86 -5.65 18.66
CA LEU A 112 13.86 -6.17 17.73
C LEU A 112 15.08 -6.73 18.47
N ARG A 113 15.58 -6.02 19.48
CA ARG A 113 16.68 -6.47 20.33
C ARG A 113 16.34 -7.75 21.08
N ARG A 114 15.14 -7.85 21.66
CA ARG A 114 14.70 -9.08 22.36
C ARG A 114 14.62 -10.27 21.41
N VAL A 115 14.00 -10.10 20.25
CA VAL A 115 13.92 -11.14 19.23
C VAL A 115 15.31 -11.60 18.81
N ARG A 116 16.20 -10.64 18.52
CA ARG A 116 17.58 -10.95 18.12
C ARG A 116 18.37 -11.65 19.23
N GLY A 117 18.25 -11.19 20.47
CA GLY A 117 18.88 -11.80 21.63
C GLY A 117 18.44 -13.25 21.85
N HIS A 118 17.14 -13.55 21.65
CA HIS A 118 16.64 -14.92 21.72
C HIS A 118 17.33 -15.85 20.70
N PHE A 119 17.50 -15.39 19.46
CA PHE A 119 18.19 -16.17 18.42
C PHE A 119 19.67 -16.39 18.72
N TYR A 120 20.39 -15.40 19.25
CA TYR A 120 21.80 -15.58 19.59
C TYR A 120 22.01 -16.47 20.82
N ALA A 121 21.19 -16.29 21.86
CA ALA A 121 21.22 -17.17 23.04
C ALA A 121 20.87 -18.63 22.69
N ALA A 122 19.92 -18.84 21.78
CA ALA A 122 19.56 -20.18 21.29
C ALA A 122 20.61 -20.80 20.35
N ALA A 123 21.45 -19.98 19.71
CA ALA A 123 22.50 -20.42 18.79
C ALA A 123 23.85 -20.73 19.48
N GLY A 124 23.94 -20.59 20.80
CA GLY A 124 25.11 -21.01 21.58
C GLY A 124 26.41 -20.25 21.28
N VAL A 125 26.30 -18.97 20.87
CA VAL A 125 27.44 -18.02 20.84
C VAL A 125 27.35 -17.11 22.05
#